data_AF-A0A9P0D4V9-F1
#
_entry.id   AF-A0A9P0D4V9-F1
#
_cell.length_a   1.000
_cell.length_b   1.000
_cell.length_c   1.000
_cell.angle_alpha   90.00
_cell.angle_beta   90.00
_cell.angle_gamma   90.00
#
_symmetry.space_group_name_H-M   'P 1'
#
loop_
_entity.id
_entity.type
_entity.pdbx_description
1 polymer ?
#
loop_
_entity_poly.entity_id
_entity_poly.type
_entity_poly.pdbx_seq_one_letter_code
_entity_poly.pdbx_strand_id
1 'polypeptide(L)'
;MKLILIKTTANREEQVIVNNTNRARHNRGKKRAIKGDTRAVRQHRKEKRNTGQEYVNFKEKKKAARIMQPLKPCRNKCRENISEEERHKLFTEYWAVGDYNRKTAYVAGLLEIKKKAVSRPRTSVPNKSKHRMNTVLYHLQVNGRNVSLQPSMNLKDL
;
A
#
# COMPACT_ATOMS: atom_id res chain seq x y z
N MET A 1 -7.32 -42.08 51.96
CA MET A 1 -7.94 -40.76 52.24
C MET A 1 -6.94 -39.66 51.88
N LYS A 2 -7.46 -38.55 51.34
CA LYS A 2 -6.84 -37.24 50.97
C LYS A 2 -5.49 -36.92 51.68
N LEU A 3 -4.50 -36.31 51.04
CA LEU A 3 -4.54 -34.93 50.53
C LEU A 3 -3.54 -34.69 49.38
N ILE A 4 -4.07 -34.09 48.32
CA ILE A 4 -3.33 -33.42 47.26
C ILE A 4 -2.81 -32.10 47.86
N LEU A 5 -1.50 -31.94 47.97
CA LEU A 5 -0.90 -30.63 48.24
C LEU A 5 -0.44 -30.01 46.93
N ILE A 6 -1.30 -29.12 46.44
CA ILE A 6 -1.09 -28.20 45.34
C ILE A 6 0.07 -27.27 45.74
N LYS A 7 1.27 -27.45 45.15
CA LYS A 7 2.31 -26.42 45.21
C LYS A 7 1.99 -25.40 44.13
N THR A 8 1.31 -24.37 44.57
CA THR A 8 0.91 -23.17 43.83
C THR A 8 2.12 -22.47 43.22
N THR A 9 2.00 -22.22 41.92
CA THR A 9 2.69 -21.25 41.04
C THR A 9 3.61 -20.23 41.73
N ALA A 10 4.92 -20.37 41.52
CA ALA A 10 5.92 -19.36 41.82
C ALA A 10 6.09 -18.39 40.64
N ASN A 11 5.72 -17.13 40.90
CA ASN A 11 6.29 -15.88 40.39
C ASN A 11 6.90 -15.88 38.99
N ARG A 12 6.06 -15.49 38.01
CA ARG A 12 6.52 -14.92 36.75
C ARG A 12 6.59 -13.41 36.95
N GLU A 13 7.77 -12.89 37.26
CA GLU A 13 8.02 -11.45 37.31
C GLU A 13 7.70 -10.85 35.93
N GLU A 14 6.61 -10.11 35.87
CA GLU A 14 6.20 -9.34 34.71
C GLU A 14 7.11 -8.12 34.64
N GLN A 15 8.20 -8.22 33.88
CA GLN A 15 9.03 -7.05 33.59
C GLN A 15 8.27 -6.10 32.67
N VAL A 16 7.58 -5.15 33.29
CA VAL A 16 6.99 -3.98 32.64
C VAL A 16 8.14 -3.12 32.11
N ILE A 17 8.43 -3.25 30.81
CA ILE A 17 9.36 -2.36 30.12
C ILE A 17 8.67 -0.99 29.98
N VAL A 18 8.87 -0.12 30.98
CA VAL A 18 8.47 1.29 30.89
C VAL A 18 9.46 1.99 29.96
N ASN A 19 9.14 2.00 28.67
CA ASN A 19 9.87 2.81 27.69
C ASN A 19 9.61 4.29 27.99
N ASN A 20 10.50 4.93 28.75
CA ASN A 20 10.52 6.37 28.98
C ASN A 20 10.82 7.09 27.65
N THR A 21 9.78 7.42 26.88
CA THR A 21 9.90 8.18 25.63
C THR A 21 9.99 9.68 25.91
N ASN A 22 10.93 10.12 26.74
CA ASN A 22 11.32 11.52 26.82
C ASN A 22 12.25 11.89 25.65
N ARG A 23 11.74 11.77 24.42
CA ARG A 23 12.34 12.47 23.27
C ARG A 23 11.96 13.94 23.40
N ALA A 24 12.89 14.74 23.91
CA ALA A 24 12.78 16.19 23.94
C ALA A 24 12.26 16.71 22.58
N ARG A 25 11.03 17.24 22.58
CA ARG A 25 10.42 17.88 21.42
C ARG A 25 11.25 19.12 21.13
N HIS A 26 12.21 19.00 20.21
CA HIS A 26 12.94 20.17 19.72
C HIS A 26 11.90 21.18 19.24
N ASN A 27 11.93 22.40 19.81
CA ASN A 27 11.04 23.49 19.46
C ASN A 27 11.26 23.86 17.98
N ARG A 28 10.53 23.19 17.09
CA ARG A 28 10.49 23.53 15.68
C ARG A 28 9.75 24.87 15.61
N GLY A 29 10.49 25.95 15.36
CA GLY A 29 9.93 27.29 15.18
C GLY A 29 8.70 27.25 14.26
N LYS A 30 7.71 28.07 14.59
CA LYS A 30 6.43 28.11 13.87
C LYS A 30 6.70 28.47 12.41
N LYS A 31 6.50 27.52 11.50
CA LYS A 31 6.63 27.79 10.05
C LYS A 31 5.63 28.88 9.68
N ARG A 32 6.10 29.93 9.00
CA ARG A 32 5.25 31.04 8.54
C ARG A 32 4.09 30.49 7.71
N ALA A 33 2.86 30.90 8.03
CA ALA A 33 1.69 30.55 7.23
C ALA A 33 1.80 31.25 5.87
N ILE A 34 1.51 30.53 4.80
CA ILE A 34 1.58 31.06 3.44
C ILE A 34 0.19 31.56 3.06
N LYS A 35 0.12 32.78 2.54
CA LYS A 35 -1.14 33.43 2.15
C LYS A 35 -1.87 32.55 1.12
N GLY A 36 -3.15 32.28 1.36
CA GLY A 36 -4.00 31.45 0.49
C GLY A 36 -3.91 29.92 0.71
N ASP A 37 -2.95 29.41 1.49
CA ASP A 37 -2.84 27.98 1.81
C ASP A 37 -3.75 27.58 3.00
N THR A 38 -5.05 27.79 2.83
CA THR A 38 -6.05 27.48 3.85
C THR A 38 -6.32 25.97 3.94
N ARG A 39 -6.96 25.54 5.04
CA ARG A 39 -7.40 24.14 5.22
C ARG A 39 -8.30 23.69 4.06
N ALA A 40 -9.23 24.54 3.63
CA ALA A 40 -10.13 24.26 2.50
C ALA A 40 -9.35 24.05 1.20
N VAL A 41 -8.35 24.91 0.90
CA VAL A 41 -7.51 24.77 -0.29
C VAL A 41 -6.65 23.49 -0.25
N ARG A 42 -6.17 23.08 0.92
CA ARG A 42 -5.47 21.79 1.10
C ARG A 42 -6.40 20.60 0.88
N GLN A 43 -7.63 20.68 1.40
CA GLN A 43 -8.63 19.64 1.25
C GLN A 43 -9.07 19.49 -0.21
N HIS A 44 -9.38 20.58 -0.91
CA HIS A 44 -9.71 20.57 -2.34
C HIS A 44 -8.61 19.93 -3.19
N ARG A 45 -7.34 20.26 -2.93
CA ARG A 45 -6.19 19.61 -3.61
C ARG A 45 -6.04 18.14 -3.25
N LYS A 46 -6.44 17.73 -2.05
CA LYS A 46 -6.43 16.32 -1.65
C LYS A 46 -7.53 15.57 -2.39
N GLU A 47 -8.74 16.12 -2.47
CA GLU A 47 -9.88 15.56 -3.18
C GLU A 47 -9.57 15.39 -4.67
N LYS A 48 -9.14 16.46 -5.36
CA LYS A 48 -8.74 16.39 -6.78
C LYS A 48 -7.65 15.35 -7.05
N ARG A 49 -6.64 15.27 -6.18
CA ARG A 49 -5.58 14.26 -6.29
C ARG A 49 -6.12 12.85 -6.10
N ASN A 50 -7.09 12.67 -5.19
CA ASN A 50 -7.65 11.36 -4.92
C ASN A 50 -8.64 10.91 -6.00
N THR A 51 -9.36 11.82 -6.65
CA THR A 51 -10.22 11.54 -7.82
C THR A 51 -9.43 11.49 -9.13
N GLY A 52 -8.13 11.82 -9.09
CA GLY A 52 -7.27 11.78 -10.27
C GLY A 52 -7.45 12.98 -11.21
N GLN A 53 -8.13 14.03 -10.77
CA GLN A 53 -8.35 15.26 -11.55
C GLN A 53 -7.12 16.17 -11.57
N GLU A 54 -7.12 17.11 -12.52
CA GLU A 54 -6.09 18.14 -12.59
C GLU A 54 -6.13 19.05 -11.35
N TYR A 55 -4.96 19.37 -10.80
CA TYR A 55 -4.84 20.31 -9.69
C TYR A 55 -3.54 21.10 -9.71
N VAL A 56 -3.55 22.25 -9.05
CA VAL A 56 -2.35 23.07 -8.86
C VAL A 56 -1.71 22.74 -7.51
N ASN A 57 -0.40 22.49 -7.53
CA ASN A 57 0.35 22.26 -6.29
C ASN A 57 0.55 23.52 -5.48
N PHE A 58 1.03 23.36 -4.24
CA PHE A 58 1.47 24.48 -3.42
C PHE A 58 2.54 25.36 -4.10
N LYS A 59 3.39 24.75 -4.95
CA LYS A 59 4.41 25.46 -5.74
C LYS A 59 3.88 26.03 -7.08
N GLU A 60 2.57 26.22 -7.19
CA GLU A 60 1.86 26.70 -8.40
C GLU A 60 2.06 25.85 -9.67
N LYS A 61 2.64 24.65 -9.55
CA LYS A 61 2.79 23.71 -10.67
C LYS A 61 1.48 22.97 -10.93
N LYS A 62 0.93 23.11 -12.13
CA LYS A 62 -0.21 22.30 -12.62
C LYS A 62 0.20 20.82 -12.67
N LYS A 63 -0.70 19.95 -12.22
CA LYS A 63 -0.60 18.50 -12.31
C LYS A 63 -1.79 18.01 -13.12
N ALA A 64 -1.51 17.47 -14.30
CA ALA A 64 -2.51 16.93 -15.22
C ALA A 64 -3.40 15.88 -14.55
N ALA A 65 -4.61 15.75 -15.09
CA ALA A 65 -5.50 14.66 -14.76
C ALA A 65 -4.87 13.30 -15.10
N ARG A 66 -5.29 12.26 -14.39
CA ARG A 66 -4.90 10.88 -14.63
C ARG A 66 -5.64 10.38 -15.85
N ILE A 67 -4.89 9.77 -16.76
CA ILE A 67 -5.40 9.23 -18.02
C ILE A 67 -4.88 7.80 -18.09
N MET A 68 -5.76 6.90 -18.53
CA MET A 68 -5.42 5.51 -18.77
C MET A 68 -4.24 5.42 -19.75
N GLN A 69 -3.20 4.67 -19.39
CA GLN A 69 -2.02 4.52 -20.22
C GLN A 69 -2.13 3.25 -21.07
N PRO A 70 -1.50 3.22 -22.26
CA PRO A 70 -1.43 2.00 -23.04
C PRO A 70 -0.63 0.93 -22.28
N LEU A 71 -1.12 -0.31 -22.33
CA LEU A 71 -0.44 -1.44 -21.71
C LEU A 71 0.91 -1.69 -22.40
N LYS A 72 1.98 -1.72 -21.59
CA LYS A 72 3.31 -2.15 -22.03
C LYS A 72 3.33 -3.66 -22.32
N PRO A 73 4.27 -4.15 -23.15
CA PRO A 73 4.44 -5.58 -23.36
C PRO A 73 4.67 -6.28 -22.03
N CYS A 74 3.87 -7.32 -21.79
CA CYS A 74 3.78 -8.00 -20.51
C CYS A 74 4.02 -9.50 -20.68
N ARG A 75 4.84 -10.11 -19.80
CA ARG A 75 5.12 -11.56 -19.81
C ARG A 75 3.84 -12.39 -19.64
N ASN A 76 2.85 -11.87 -18.94
CA ASN A 76 1.57 -12.54 -18.69
C ASN A 76 0.51 -12.18 -19.75
N LYS A 77 0.91 -11.57 -20.87
CA LYS A 77 0.04 -11.22 -21.99
C LYS A 77 -1.19 -10.40 -21.56
N CYS A 78 -1.02 -9.46 -20.62
CA CYS A 78 -2.13 -8.68 -20.07
C CYS A 78 -2.94 -7.92 -21.15
N ARG A 79 -2.32 -7.52 -22.27
CA ARG A 79 -3.03 -6.86 -23.38
C ARG A 79 -3.98 -7.80 -24.14
N GLU A 80 -3.66 -9.10 -24.19
CA GLU A 80 -4.50 -10.12 -24.83
C GLU A 80 -5.58 -10.62 -23.86
N ASN A 81 -5.26 -10.68 -22.57
CA ASN A 81 -6.13 -11.25 -21.54
C ASN A 81 -7.13 -10.25 -20.92
N ILE A 82 -6.88 -8.94 -21.05
CA ILE A 82 -7.72 -7.88 -20.48
C ILE A 82 -8.20 -7.01 -21.63
N SER A 83 -9.50 -6.94 -21.82
CA SER A 83 -10.07 -6.10 -22.87
C SER A 83 -9.86 -4.61 -22.55
N GLU A 84 -9.88 -3.75 -23.57
CA GLU A 84 -9.77 -2.31 -23.36
C GLU A 84 -10.96 -1.75 -22.57
N GLU A 85 -12.15 -2.33 -22.76
CA GLU A 85 -13.37 -1.96 -22.03
C GLU A 85 -13.26 -2.29 -20.54
N GLU A 86 -12.76 -3.48 -20.20
CA GLU A 86 -12.53 -3.87 -18.80
C GLU A 86 -11.47 -3.00 -18.14
N ARG A 87 -10.41 -2.67 -18.88
CA ARG A 87 -9.39 -1.73 -18.41
C ARG A 87 -10.00 -0.37 -18.12
N HIS A 88 -10.84 0.14 -19.03
CA HIS A 88 -11.56 1.40 -18.82
C HIS A 88 -12.47 1.37 -17.59
N LYS A 89 -13.20 0.27 -17.40
CA LYS A 89 -14.07 0.06 -16.25
C LYS A 89 -13.27 0.06 -14.94
N LEU A 90 -12.21 -0.73 -14.86
CA LEU A 90 -11.32 -0.79 -13.69
C LEU A 90 -10.68 0.57 -13.38
N PHE A 91 -10.20 1.28 -14.39
CA PHE A 91 -9.64 2.62 -14.24
C PHE A 91 -10.66 3.60 -13.65
N THR A 92 -11.87 3.59 -14.22
CA THR A 92 -12.97 4.48 -13.79
C THR A 92 -13.40 4.18 -12.36
N GLU A 93 -13.63 2.90 -12.04
CA GLU A 93 -14.01 2.45 -10.70
C GLU A 93 -12.94 2.82 -9.66
N TYR A 94 -11.66 2.58 -9.97
CA TYR A 94 -10.54 2.88 -9.07
C TYR A 94 -10.47 4.38 -8.73
N TRP A 95 -10.64 5.27 -9.70
CA TRP A 95 -10.58 6.72 -9.46
C TRP A 95 -11.87 7.29 -8.87
N ALA A 96 -13.03 6.69 -9.18
CA ALA A 96 -14.33 7.08 -8.62
C ALA A 96 -14.39 6.95 -7.09
N VAL A 97 -13.60 6.04 -6.50
CA VAL A 97 -13.54 5.84 -5.04
C VAL A 97 -13.18 7.13 -4.27
N GLY A 98 -12.35 8.03 -4.85
CA GLY A 98 -12.07 9.35 -4.27
C GLY A 98 -11.35 9.39 -2.91
N ASP A 99 -11.05 8.24 -2.30
CA ASP A 99 -10.35 8.12 -1.02
C ASP A 99 -9.12 7.22 -1.12
N TYR A 100 -8.01 7.65 -0.51
CA TYR A 100 -6.74 6.92 -0.57
C TYR A 100 -6.77 5.58 0.15
N ASN A 101 -7.39 5.52 1.33
CA ASN A 101 -7.46 4.31 2.14
C ASN A 101 -8.37 3.28 1.48
N ARG A 102 -9.51 3.72 0.95
CA ARG A 102 -10.42 2.84 0.21
C ARG A 102 -9.77 2.29 -1.06
N LYS A 103 -9.02 3.11 -1.82
CA LYS A 103 -8.24 2.63 -2.97
C LYS A 103 -7.16 1.64 -2.56
N THR A 104 -6.51 1.87 -1.42
CA THR A 104 -5.50 0.94 -0.89
C THR A 104 -6.13 -0.39 -0.50
N ALA A 105 -7.30 -0.36 0.14
CA ALA A 105 -8.06 -1.56 0.48
C ALA A 105 -8.52 -2.32 -0.77
N TYR A 106 -9.00 -1.60 -1.80
CA TYR A 106 -9.36 -2.18 -3.09
C TYR A 106 -8.17 -2.93 -3.72
N VAL A 107 -7.02 -2.28 -3.82
CA VAL A 107 -5.79 -2.91 -4.35
C VAL A 107 -5.36 -4.11 -3.48
N ALA A 108 -5.49 -3.99 -2.16
CA ALA A 108 -5.15 -5.07 -1.23
C ALA A 108 -6.04 -6.31 -1.42
N GLY A 109 -7.32 -6.13 -1.78
CA GLY A 109 -8.24 -7.22 -2.10
C GLY A 109 -7.86 -8.01 -3.37
N LEU A 110 -7.05 -7.41 -4.25
CA LEU A 110 -6.53 -8.09 -5.45
C LEU A 110 -5.21 -8.84 -5.19
N LEU A 111 -4.66 -8.75 -3.98
CA LEU A 111 -3.39 -9.38 -3.63
C LEU A 111 -3.58 -10.83 -3.23
N GLU A 112 -2.73 -11.69 -3.77
CA GLU A 112 -2.54 -13.04 -3.27
C GLU A 112 -1.11 -13.16 -2.69
N ILE A 113 -1.03 -13.46 -1.39
CA ILE A 113 0.24 -13.63 -0.69
C ILE A 113 0.57 -15.12 -0.64
N LYS A 114 1.57 -15.55 -1.41
CA LYS A 114 2.09 -16.92 -1.40
C LYS A 114 3.41 -17.00 -0.64
N LYS A 115 3.72 -18.16 -0.05
CA LYS A 115 5.09 -18.43 0.41
C LYS A 115 6.04 -18.42 -0.78
N LYS A 116 7.29 -18.01 -0.57
CA LYS A 116 8.33 -18.14 -1.61
C LYS A 116 8.36 -19.59 -2.11
N ALA A 117 8.33 -19.79 -3.43
CA ALA A 117 8.47 -21.12 -4.01
C ALA A 117 9.93 -21.61 -3.94
N VAL A 118 10.88 -20.68 -4.13
CA VAL A 118 12.31 -21.01 -4.21
C VAL A 118 13.11 -20.11 -3.27
N SER A 119 14.02 -20.72 -2.53
CA SER A 119 14.98 -20.04 -1.65
C SER A 119 16.38 -20.27 -2.17
N ARG A 120 16.97 -19.26 -2.84
CA ARG A 120 18.37 -19.30 -3.25
C ARG A 120 19.21 -18.34 -2.40
N PRO A 121 20.27 -18.79 -1.70
CA PRO A 121 21.19 -17.89 -1.01
C PRO A 121 21.89 -17.00 -2.05
N ARG A 122 21.82 -15.67 -1.87
CA ARG A 122 22.50 -14.70 -2.73
C ARG A 122 23.88 -14.31 -2.21
N THR A 123 24.17 -14.64 -0.96
CA THR A 123 25.40 -14.26 -0.26
C THR A 123 25.79 -15.41 0.65
N SER A 124 27.09 -15.69 0.74
CA SER A 124 27.63 -16.71 1.64
C SER A 124 27.43 -16.32 3.13
N VAL A 125 27.45 -15.01 3.42
CA VAL A 125 27.24 -14.46 4.77
C VAL A 125 25.74 -14.42 5.13
N PRO A 126 25.27 -15.17 6.14
CA PRO A 126 23.84 -15.30 6.46
C PRO A 126 23.15 -13.97 6.79
N ASN A 127 23.80 -13.15 7.62
CA ASN A 127 23.26 -11.88 8.14
C ASN A 127 23.22 -10.73 7.14
N LYS A 128 23.87 -10.87 5.97
CA LYS A 128 23.78 -9.88 4.88
C LYS A 128 22.66 -10.19 3.89
N SER A 129 22.07 -11.39 3.95
CA SER A 129 21.02 -11.76 3.01
C SER A 129 19.65 -11.25 3.48
N LYS A 130 19.06 -10.31 2.74
CA LYS A 130 17.66 -9.92 2.95
C LYS A 130 16.77 -10.98 2.31
N HIS A 131 16.29 -11.91 3.12
CA HIS A 131 15.50 -13.02 2.63
C HIS A 131 14.02 -12.63 2.45
N ARG A 132 13.49 -12.75 1.23
CA ARG A 132 12.07 -12.53 0.95
C ARG A 132 11.26 -13.75 1.36
N MET A 133 10.46 -13.62 2.41
CA MET A 133 9.63 -14.72 2.93
C MET A 133 8.42 -15.02 2.04
N ASN A 134 7.77 -13.97 1.56
CA ASN A 134 6.50 -14.08 0.84
C ASN A 134 6.59 -13.47 -0.57
N THR A 135 5.81 -14.05 -1.48
CA THR A 135 5.55 -13.54 -2.81
C THR A 135 4.18 -12.90 -2.85
N VAL A 136 4.13 -11.64 -3.26
CA VAL A 136 2.87 -10.93 -3.53
C VAL A 136 2.59 -11.04 -5.02
N LEU A 137 1.42 -11.57 -5.36
CA LEU A 137 0.88 -11.64 -6.71
C LEU A 137 -0.39 -10.78 -6.78
N TYR A 138 -0.68 -10.24 -7.96
CA TYR A 138 -1.90 -9.46 -8.22
C TYR A 138 -2.79 -10.27 -9.16
N HIS A 139 -4.06 -10.44 -8.80
CA HIS A 139 -5.05 -11.12 -9.61
C HIS A 139 -6.24 -10.20 -9.89
N LEU A 140 -6.60 -10.07 -11.16
CA LEU A 140 -7.82 -9.41 -11.60
C LEU A 140 -8.86 -10.47 -11.96
N GLN A 141 -10.10 -10.26 -11.52
CA GLN A 141 -11.23 -11.05 -11.99
C GLN A 141 -11.76 -10.45 -13.28
N VAL A 142 -11.55 -11.16 -14.38
CA VAL A 142 -11.93 -10.75 -15.74
C VAL A 142 -12.77 -11.89 -16.33
N ASN A 143 -14.03 -11.65 -16.64
CA ASN A 143 -14.97 -12.66 -17.17
C ASN A 143 -15.02 -13.97 -16.35
N GLY A 144 -14.98 -13.86 -15.01
CA GLY A 144 -14.97 -15.01 -14.10
C GLY A 144 -13.64 -15.78 -14.04
N ARG A 145 -12.59 -15.30 -14.71
CA ARG A 145 -11.24 -15.87 -14.67
C ARG A 145 -10.28 -14.97 -13.91
N ASN A 146 -9.37 -15.57 -13.15
CA ASN A 146 -8.31 -14.85 -12.44
C ASN A 146 -7.11 -14.63 -13.36
N VAL A 147 -6.93 -13.41 -13.85
CA VAL A 147 -5.78 -13.00 -14.66
C VAL A 147 -4.68 -12.46 -13.76
N SER A 148 -3.52 -13.12 -13.74
CA SER A 148 -2.36 -12.65 -12.96
C SER A 148 -1.65 -11.50 -13.66
N LEU A 149 -1.44 -10.39 -12.96
CA LEU A 149 -0.64 -9.26 -13.46
C LEU A 149 0.84 -9.46 -13.16
N GLN A 150 1.71 -8.85 -13.98
CA GLN A 150 3.13 -8.80 -13.68
C GLN A 150 3.42 -7.89 -12.47
N PRO A 151 4.41 -8.22 -11.61
CA PRO A 151 4.74 -7.45 -10.40
C PRO A 151 5.15 -5.99 -10.66
N SER A 152 5.58 -5.67 -11.89
CA SER A 152 5.99 -4.32 -12.30
C SER A 152 4.85 -3.44 -12.79
N MET A 153 3.64 -3.99 -13.01
CA MET A 153 2.48 -3.19 -13.38
C MET A 153 1.81 -2.62 -12.14
N ASN A 154 1.63 -1.30 -12.09
CA ASN A 154 0.79 -0.69 -11.06
C ASN A 154 -0.66 -0.68 -11.54
N LEU A 155 -1.60 -1.00 -10.66
CA LEU A 155 -3.03 -0.89 -10.94
C LEU A 155 -3.48 0.55 -11.28
N LYS A 156 -2.64 1.55 -10.99
CA LYS A 156 -2.87 2.95 -11.34
C LYS A 156 -2.60 3.26 -12.82
N ASP A 157 -1.89 2.35 -13.49
CA ASP A 157 -1.47 2.46 -14.88
C ASP A 157 -2.38 1.62 -15.81
N LEU A 158 -3.17 0.71 -15.24
CA LEU A 158 -4.34 0.07 -15.86
C LEU A 158 -5.49 1.07 -15.87
#